data_AF-A0A6S7GF34-F1
#
_entry.id   AF-A0A6S7GF34-F1
#
_cell.length_a   1.000
_cell.length_b   1.000
_cell.length_c   1.000
_cell.angle_alpha   90.00
_cell.angle_beta   90.00
_cell.angle_gamma   90.00
#
_symmetry.space_group_name_H-M   'P 1'
#
loop_
_entity.id
_entity.type
_entity.pdbx_description
1 polymer ?
#
loop_
_entity_poly.entity_id
_entity_poly.type
_entity_poly.pdbx_seq_one_letter_code
_entity_poly.pdbx_strand_id
1 'polypeptide(L)'
;MSKTHILSSSFLCIGISTESKRPLEQNKEQPCVSDEVAGLLEMSKPIFVNGRYVRAKLSARRLAKMRKQYIADGYYWPEKPLRDRSLDMTSKGSKKEKAREERQKLIEENMRKMPQMIAEYRAKMKDLRAKKRDLKEKQNEKQLEAQRLGYHPKDPRGLQKLLQAEALEAKKKKRMQKKALGSS
;
A
#
# COMPACT_ATOMS: atom_id res chain seq x y z
N MET A 1 35.16 12.56 29.92
CA MET A 1 33.97 12.36 30.76
C MET A 1 33.02 11.44 30.00
N SER A 2 33.21 10.11 30.06
CA SER A 2 32.66 9.20 31.06
C SER A 2 31.12 9.11 31.04
N LYS A 3 30.59 8.14 30.28
CA LYS A 3 29.78 7.00 30.75
C LYS A 3 28.76 6.58 29.70
N THR A 4 29.07 5.45 29.08
CA THR A 4 28.12 4.49 28.50
C THR A 4 27.10 4.04 29.54
N HIS A 5 25.81 4.07 29.21
CA HIS A 5 24.82 3.24 29.88
C HIS A 5 24.00 2.48 28.83
N ILE A 6 24.45 1.25 28.60
CA ILE A 6 23.66 0.13 28.09
C ILE A 6 22.75 -0.27 29.25
N LEU A 7 21.43 -0.18 29.09
CA LEU A 7 20.49 -0.88 29.96
C LEU A 7 19.53 -1.69 29.09
N SER A 8 20.04 -2.88 28.76
CA SER A 8 19.32 -4.12 28.57
C SER A 8 18.18 -4.25 29.59
N SER A 9 16.95 -3.98 29.16
CA SER A 9 15.74 -4.33 29.91
C SER A 9 15.22 -5.67 29.40
N SER A 10 15.89 -6.74 29.81
CA SER A 10 15.41 -8.12 29.72
C SER A 10 14.18 -8.29 30.62
N PHE A 11 12.99 -8.07 30.07
CA PHE A 11 11.75 -8.55 30.68
C PHE A 11 11.71 -10.08 30.55
N LEU A 12 12.30 -10.74 31.55
CA LEU A 12 12.02 -12.11 31.91
C LEU A 12 10.58 -12.18 32.43
N CYS A 13 9.62 -12.41 31.55
CA CYS A 13 8.30 -12.88 31.98
C CYS A 13 8.44 -14.34 32.39
N ILE A 14 8.60 -14.50 33.70
CA ILE A 14 8.56 -15.73 34.47
C ILE A 14 7.33 -16.54 34.04
N GLY A 15 7.58 -17.77 33.59
CA GLY A 15 6.56 -18.76 33.37
C GLY A 15 5.83 -19.03 34.69
N ILE A 16 4.58 -18.62 34.76
CA ILE A 16 3.62 -19.14 35.72
C ILE A 16 2.79 -20.15 34.94
N SER A 17 3.31 -21.37 34.86
CA SER A 17 2.53 -22.57 34.55
C SER A 17 1.61 -22.83 35.75
N THR A 18 0.53 -22.04 35.85
CA THR A 18 -0.65 -22.51 36.57
C THR A 18 -1.32 -23.53 35.67
N GLU A 19 -0.87 -24.77 35.79
CA GLU A 19 -1.71 -25.94 35.57
C GLU A 19 -2.91 -25.81 36.50
N SER A 20 -3.91 -25.04 36.07
CA SER A 20 -5.25 -25.15 36.62
C SER A 20 -5.73 -26.53 36.20
N LYS A 21 -5.54 -27.48 37.12
CA LYS A 21 -6.33 -28.70 37.22
C LYS A 21 -7.78 -28.29 36.97
N ARG A 22 -8.26 -28.52 35.73
CA ARG A 22 -9.70 -28.53 35.46
C ARG A 22 -10.25 -29.55 36.46
N PRO A 23 -11.15 -29.18 37.38
CA PRO A 23 -11.86 -30.19 38.13
C PRO A 23 -12.53 -31.08 37.08
N LEU A 24 -12.19 -32.38 37.13
CA LEU A 24 -12.88 -33.43 36.41
C LEU A 24 -14.37 -33.10 36.46
N GLU A 25 -14.94 -32.82 35.29
CA GLU A 25 -16.37 -32.60 35.14
C GLU A 25 -17.04 -33.76 35.83
N GLN A 26 -17.74 -33.43 36.92
CA GLN A 26 -18.63 -34.34 37.60
C GLN A 26 -19.50 -34.95 36.50
N ASN A 27 -19.48 -36.27 36.39
CA ASN A 27 -20.49 -37.04 35.67
C ASN A 27 -21.85 -36.67 36.30
N LYS A 28 -22.41 -35.53 35.90
CA LYS A 28 -23.83 -35.26 36.06
C LYS A 28 -24.45 -36.31 35.16
N GLU A 29 -24.96 -37.37 35.77
CA GLU A 29 -25.89 -38.29 35.13
C GLU A 29 -26.87 -37.41 34.38
N GLN A 30 -26.72 -37.32 33.05
CA GLN A 30 -27.66 -36.53 32.26
C GLN A 30 -29.01 -37.18 32.53
N PRO A 31 -30.03 -36.42 32.97
CA PRO A 31 -31.33 -37.01 33.21
C PRO A 31 -31.74 -37.77 31.95
N CYS A 32 -32.06 -39.04 32.13
CA CYS A 32 -32.37 -39.93 31.02
C CYS A 32 -33.48 -39.27 30.18
N VAL A 33 -33.23 -39.08 28.88
CA VAL A 33 -34.23 -38.51 27.97
C VAL A 33 -35.35 -39.53 27.84
N SER A 34 -36.58 -39.16 28.18
CA SER A 34 -37.75 -40.02 28.03
C SER A 34 -37.89 -40.53 26.59
N ASP A 35 -38.34 -41.77 26.40
CA ASP A 35 -38.46 -42.43 25.08
C ASP A 35 -39.28 -41.61 24.07
N GLU A 36 -40.34 -40.93 24.53
CA GLU A 36 -41.16 -40.05 23.69
C GLU A 36 -40.36 -38.87 23.11
N VAL A 37 -39.61 -38.19 23.97
CA VAL A 37 -38.75 -37.07 23.58
C VAL A 37 -37.62 -37.57 22.68
N ALA A 38 -37.07 -38.76 22.94
CA ALA A 38 -36.05 -39.37 22.09
C ALA A 38 -36.57 -39.62 20.67
N GLY A 39 -37.78 -40.19 20.52
CA GLY A 39 -38.42 -40.40 19.22
C GLY A 39 -38.72 -39.09 18.47
N LEU A 40 -39.18 -38.06 19.18
CA LEU A 40 -39.38 -36.72 18.59
C LEU A 40 -38.08 -36.11 18.07
N LEU A 41 -36.99 -36.27 18.82
CA LEU A 41 -35.67 -35.78 18.43
C LEU A 41 -35.12 -36.54 17.22
N GLU A 42 -35.37 -37.83 17.09
CA GLU A 42 -34.97 -38.60 15.90
C GLU A 42 -35.72 -38.13 14.65
N MET A 43 -37.04 -37.98 14.74
CA MET A 43 -37.87 -37.46 13.65
C MET A 43 -37.54 -36.01 13.24
N SER A 44 -36.87 -35.27 14.12
CA SER A 44 -36.43 -33.89 13.87
C SER A 44 -35.14 -33.78 13.06
N LYS A 45 -34.35 -34.85 12.99
CA LYS A 45 -33.07 -34.86 12.26
C LYS A 45 -33.34 -35.14 10.77
N PRO A 46 -32.66 -34.44 9.85
CA PRO A 46 -32.69 -34.80 8.44
C PRO A 46 -31.98 -36.15 8.23
N ILE A 47 -32.47 -36.94 7.28
CA ILE A 47 -31.91 -38.26 6.97
C ILE A 47 -31.13 -38.14 5.66
N PHE A 48 -29.92 -38.68 5.63
CA PHE A 48 -29.11 -38.72 4.41
C PHE A 48 -29.47 -39.95 3.58
N VAL A 49 -30.01 -39.74 2.38
CA VAL A 49 -30.47 -40.81 1.48
C VAL A 49 -29.99 -40.49 0.06
N ASN A 50 -29.29 -41.43 -0.59
CA ASN A 50 -28.87 -41.34 -1.99
C ASN A 50 -28.14 -40.03 -2.34
N GLY A 51 -27.18 -39.62 -1.50
CA GLY A 51 -26.35 -38.43 -1.73
C GLY A 51 -27.04 -37.09 -1.42
N ARG A 52 -28.27 -37.09 -0.89
CA ARG A 52 -29.00 -35.87 -0.52
C ARG A 52 -29.57 -35.97 0.89
N TYR A 53 -29.64 -34.84 1.58
CA TYR A 53 -30.35 -34.75 2.86
C TYR A 53 -31.85 -34.57 2.61
N VAL A 54 -32.63 -35.57 3.01
CA VAL A 54 -34.08 -35.48 3.08
C VAL A 54 -34.47 -34.67 4.31
N ARG A 55 -35.43 -33.76 4.13
CA ARG A 55 -35.95 -32.91 5.22
C ARG A 55 -36.54 -33.77 6.34
N ALA A 56 -36.41 -33.28 7.57
CA ALA A 56 -36.99 -33.92 8.75
C ALA A 56 -38.53 -34.06 8.64
N LYS A 57 -39.09 -35.09 9.28
CA LYS A 57 -40.54 -35.33 9.31
C LYS A 57 -41.27 -34.22 10.09
N LEU A 58 -40.63 -33.66 11.11
CA LEU A 58 -41.17 -32.57 11.93
C LEU A 58 -40.55 -31.22 11.55
N SER A 59 -41.41 -30.23 11.31
CA SER A 59 -40.99 -28.83 11.15
C SER A 59 -40.40 -28.28 12.46
N ALA A 60 -39.35 -27.45 12.34
CA ALA A 60 -38.69 -26.82 13.49
C ALA A 60 -39.66 -26.01 14.37
N ARG A 61 -40.66 -25.35 13.76
CA ARG A 61 -41.68 -24.59 14.51
C ARG A 61 -42.58 -25.51 15.34
N ARG A 62 -42.99 -26.64 14.75
CA ARG A 62 -43.80 -27.65 15.44
C ARG A 62 -43.01 -28.28 16.60
N LEU A 63 -41.74 -28.62 16.36
CA LEU A 63 -40.84 -29.11 17.40
C LEU A 63 -40.69 -28.11 18.54
N ALA A 64 -40.50 -26.82 18.25
CA ALA A 64 -40.38 -25.79 19.29
C ALA A 64 -41.66 -25.67 20.13
N LYS A 65 -42.85 -25.87 19.53
CA LYS A 65 -44.12 -25.92 20.27
C LYS A 65 -44.17 -27.16 21.18
N MET A 66 -43.85 -28.34 20.66
CA MET A 66 -43.80 -29.58 21.43
C MET A 66 -42.78 -29.48 22.57
N ARG A 67 -41.57 -28.96 22.31
CA ARG A 67 -40.55 -28.70 23.33
C ARG A 67 -41.10 -27.87 24.50
N LYS A 68 -41.85 -26.81 24.22
CA LYS A 68 -42.47 -26.00 25.28
C LYS A 68 -43.50 -26.77 26.10
N GLN A 69 -44.29 -27.63 25.47
CA GLN A 69 -45.28 -28.48 26.14
C GLN A 69 -44.59 -29.49 27.05
N TYR A 70 -43.67 -30.28 26.51
CA TYR A 70 -42.93 -31.30 27.27
C TYR A 70 -42.09 -30.69 28.41
N ILE A 71 -41.51 -29.50 28.23
CA ILE A 71 -40.84 -28.79 29.33
C ILE A 71 -41.84 -28.37 30.41
N ALA A 72 -43.04 -27.90 30.03
CA ALA A 72 -44.10 -27.54 30.98
C ALA A 72 -44.62 -28.76 31.75
N ASP A 73 -44.68 -29.91 31.09
CA ASP A 73 -45.08 -31.20 31.67
C ASP A 73 -43.96 -31.84 32.54
N GLY A 74 -42.78 -31.21 32.63
CA GLY A 74 -41.67 -31.63 33.48
C GLY A 74 -40.67 -32.59 32.83
N TYR A 75 -40.80 -32.88 31.54
CA TYR A 75 -39.86 -33.74 30.82
C TYR A 75 -38.55 -33.01 30.52
N TYR A 76 -37.45 -33.77 30.57
CA TYR A 76 -36.13 -33.27 30.23
C TYR A 76 -35.93 -33.14 28.72
N TRP A 77 -35.52 -31.96 28.25
CA TRP A 77 -35.23 -31.69 26.84
C TRP A 77 -33.76 -31.29 26.66
N PRO A 78 -32.94 -32.05 25.90
CA PRO A 78 -31.53 -31.75 25.68
C PRO A 78 -31.29 -30.36 25.08
N GLU A 79 -30.46 -29.56 25.75
CA GLU A 79 -30.03 -28.26 25.25
C GLU A 79 -28.93 -28.42 24.22
N LYS A 80 -29.11 -27.81 23.04
CA LYS A 80 -28.04 -27.73 22.04
C LYS A 80 -27.15 -26.55 22.40
N PRO A 81 -25.81 -26.71 22.44
CA PRO A 81 -24.92 -25.58 22.67
C PRO A 81 -25.17 -24.52 21.60
N LEU A 82 -25.18 -23.25 22.00
CA LEU A 82 -25.25 -22.14 21.06
C LEU A 82 -24.02 -22.21 20.16
N ARG A 83 -24.20 -22.01 18.86
CA ARG A 83 -23.07 -21.88 17.94
C ARG A 83 -22.27 -20.65 18.35
N ASP A 84 -20.98 -20.81 18.59
CA ASP A 84 -20.05 -19.70 18.78
C ASP A 84 -20.19 -18.75 17.60
N ARG A 85 -20.79 -17.58 17.85
CA ARG A 85 -20.72 -16.46 16.94
C ARG A 85 -19.30 -15.96 17.09
N SER A 86 -18.40 -16.45 16.23
CA SER A 86 -17.01 -15.98 16.17
C SER A 86 -17.02 -14.46 16.32
N LEU A 87 -16.18 -13.91 17.20
CA LEU A 87 -16.07 -12.48 17.53
C LEU A 87 -16.61 -11.58 16.43
N ASP A 88 -17.58 -10.74 16.77
CA ASP A 88 -18.30 -9.90 15.81
C ASP A 88 -17.34 -9.28 14.79
N MET A 89 -17.65 -9.49 13.50
CA MET A 89 -16.79 -9.03 12.41
C MET A 89 -16.51 -7.53 12.58
N THR A 90 -15.23 -7.17 12.63
CA THR A 90 -14.82 -5.77 12.73
C THR A 90 -15.52 -4.96 11.65
N SER A 91 -16.15 -3.85 12.04
CA SER A 91 -16.92 -3.03 11.11
C SER A 91 -16.04 -2.55 9.94
N LYS A 92 -16.63 -2.45 8.75
CA LYS A 92 -15.91 -2.16 7.49
C LYS A 92 -15.26 -0.76 7.44
N GLY A 93 -15.61 0.14 8.37
CA GLY A 93 -15.21 1.55 8.39
C GLY A 93 -15.85 2.36 7.26
N SER A 94 -15.82 3.69 7.38
CA SER A 94 -16.34 4.58 6.33
C SER A 94 -15.35 4.69 5.16
N LYS A 95 -15.85 4.76 3.92
CA LYS A 95 -15.01 5.02 2.73
C LYS A 95 -14.25 6.34 2.86
N LYS A 96 -14.87 7.34 3.49
CA LYS A 96 -14.30 8.69 3.67
C LYS A 96 -13.09 8.68 4.60
N GLU A 97 -13.06 7.79 5.59
CA GLU A 97 -11.94 7.67 6.53
C GLU A 97 -10.73 7.04 5.85
N LYS A 98 -10.94 5.96 5.10
CA LYS A 98 -9.89 5.32 4.29
C LYS A 98 -9.27 6.31 3.31
N ALA A 99 -10.11 7.04 2.57
CA ALA A 99 -9.64 8.07 1.63
C ALA A 99 -8.90 9.23 2.33
N ARG A 100 -9.26 9.57 3.57
CA ARG A 100 -8.56 10.60 4.35
C ARG A 100 -7.13 10.15 4.69
N GLU A 101 -6.96 8.91 5.11
CA GLU A 101 -5.65 8.33 5.43
C GLU A 101 -4.76 8.25 4.18
N GLU A 102 -5.32 7.78 3.05
CA GLU A 102 -4.63 7.76 1.77
C GLU A 102 -4.17 9.16 1.34
N ARG A 103 -5.05 10.16 1.48
CA ARG A 103 -4.72 11.55 1.18
C ARG A 103 -3.60 12.08 2.08
N GLN A 104 -3.59 11.73 3.35
CA GLN A 104 -2.54 12.14 4.28
C GLN A 104 -1.18 11.55 3.90
N LYS A 105 -1.13 10.27 3.52
CA LYS A 105 0.10 9.61 3.03
C LYS A 105 0.65 10.30 1.78
N LEU A 106 -0.22 10.63 0.83
CA LEU A 106 0.19 11.32 -0.39
C LEU A 106 0.75 12.72 -0.10
N ILE A 107 0.12 13.46 0.83
CA ILE A 107 0.64 14.76 1.27
C ILE A 107 2.03 14.60 1.88
N GLU A 108 2.23 13.61 2.74
CA GLU A 108 3.52 13.36 3.37
C GLU A 108 4.61 13.04 2.35
N GLU A 109 4.33 12.16 1.38
CA GLU A 109 5.26 11.84 0.29
C GLU A 109 5.63 13.06 -0.56
N ASN A 110 4.65 13.89 -0.89
CA ASN A 110 4.88 15.13 -1.64
C ASN A 110 5.74 16.11 -0.83
N MET A 111 5.45 16.27 0.46
CA MET A 111 6.24 17.13 1.36
C MET A 111 7.69 16.65 1.49
N ARG A 112 7.93 15.34 1.50
CA ARG A 112 9.30 14.77 1.47
C ARG A 112 10.04 15.11 0.18
N LYS A 113 9.35 15.14 -0.97
CA LYS A 113 9.94 15.45 -2.30
C LYS A 113 10.11 16.95 -2.56
N MET A 114 9.35 17.81 -1.87
CA MET A 114 9.37 19.27 -2.08
C MET A 114 10.78 19.90 -2.08
N PRO A 115 11.70 19.58 -1.14
CA PRO A 115 13.04 20.18 -1.13
C PRO A 115 13.87 19.84 -2.37
N GLN A 116 13.77 18.60 -2.85
CA GLN A 116 14.47 18.14 -4.05
C GLN A 116 13.96 18.88 -5.28
N MET A 117 12.63 18.96 -5.44
CA MET A 117 12.01 19.70 -6.55
C MET A 117 12.40 21.19 -6.57
N ILE A 118 12.49 21.83 -5.40
CA ILE A 118 12.94 23.22 -5.29
C ILE A 118 14.40 23.37 -5.71
N ALA A 119 15.27 22.44 -5.28
CA ALA A 119 16.69 22.46 -5.63
C ALA A 119 16.91 22.30 -7.13
N GLU A 120 16.22 21.33 -7.76
CA GLU A 120 16.24 21.11 -9.20
C GLU A 120 15.77 22.33 -9.98
N TYR A 121 14.65 22.95 -9.55
CA TYR A 121 14.14 24.16 -10.17
C TYR A 121 15.15 25.31 -10.10
N ARG A 122 15.77 25.53 -8.94
CA ARG A 122 16.78 26.59 -8.75
C ARG A 122 18.01 26.35 -9.62
N ALA A 123 18.50 25.11 -9.70
CA ALA A 123 19.62 24.74 -10.56
C ALA A 123 19.29 25.01 -12.04
N LYS A 124 18.14 24.55 -12.51
CA LYS A 124 17.67 24.79 -13.89
C LYS A 124 17.60 26.29 -14.22
N MET A 125 17.11 27.11 -13.30
CA MET A 125 17.05 28.56 -13.49
C MET A 125 18.44 29.22 -13.51
N LYS A 126 19.38 28.73 -12.70
CA LYS A 126 20.78 29.18 -12.73
C LYS A 126 21.42 28.87 -14.08
N ASP A 127 21.23 27.65 -14.59
CA ASP A 127 21.77 27.22 -15.88
C ASP A 127 21.19 28.03 -17.05
N LEU A 128 19.89 28.31 -17.01
CA LEU A 128 19.25 29.18 -18.01
C LEU A 128 19.83 30.60 -17.99
N ARG A 129 20.13 31.15 -16.81
CA ARG A 129 20.77 32.48 -16.68
C ARG A 129 22.21 32.46 -17.20
N ALA A 130 22.97 31.41 -16.89
CA ALA A 130 24.33 31.24 -17.40
C ALA A 130 24.34 31.15 -18.93
N LYS A 131 23.51 30.28 -19.51
CA LYS A 131 23.36 30.16 -20.97
C LYS A 131 23.00 31.49 -21.65
N LYS A 132 22.12 32.29 -21.03
CA LYS A 132 21.77 33.63 -21.56
C LYS A 132 22.94 34.59 -21.51
N ARG A 133 23.78 34.53 -20.46
CA ARG A 133 25.00 35.34 -20.36
C ARG A 133 26.02 34.95 -21.43
N ASP A 134 26.30 33.64 -21.57
CA ASP A 134 27.23 33.12 -22.57
C ASP A 134 26.80 33.47 -24.00
N LEU A 135 25.49 33.42 -24.29
CA LEU A 135 24.94 33.83 -25.59
C LEU A 135 25.14 35.33 -25.84
N LYS A 136 24.96 36.17 -24.81
CA LYS A 136 25.18 37.61 -24.91
C LYS A 136 26.66 37.94 -25.13
N GLU A 137 27.56 37.26 -24.42
CA GLU A 137 29.02 37.42 -24.59
C GLU A 137 29.45 37.00 -26.00
N LYS A 138 29.01 35.84 -26.48
CA LYS A 138 29.26 35.40 -27.87
C LYS A 138 28.72 36.37 -28.91
N GLN A 139 27.55 36.96 -28.68
CA GLN A 139 27.00 37.99 -29.56
C GLN A 139 27.86 39.25 -29.55
N ASN A 140 28.31 39.69 -28.38
CA ASN A 140 29.20 40.85 -28.25
C ASN A 140 30.55 40.61 -28.93
N GLU A 141 31.14 39.42 -28.76
CA GLU A 141 32.39 39.02 -29.43
C GLU A 141 32.24 39.07 -30.96
N LYS A 142 31.16 38.50 -31.50
CA LYS A 142 30.86 38.54 -32.94
C LYS A 142 30.67 39.96 -33.46
N GLN A 143 30.03 40.84 -32.66
CA GLN A 143 29.88 42.25 -33.02
C GLN A 143 31.24 42.97 -33.07
N LEU A 144 32.12 42.68 -32.11
CA LEU A 144 33.44 43.28 -32.03
C LEU A 144 34.36 42.77 -33.15
N GLU A 145 34.28 41.49 -33.52
CA GLU A 145 34.97 40.92 -34.68
C GLU A 145 34.49 41.55 -36.00
N ALA A 146 33.18 41.72 -36.17
CA ALA A 146 32.60 42.41 -37.32
C ALA A 146 33.14 43.85 -37.43
N GLN A 147 33.17 44.59 -36.32
CA GLN A 147 33.73 45.94 -36.26
C GLN A 147 35.22 45.96 -36.62
N ARG A 148 36.02 45.01 -36.12
CA ARG A 148 37.46 44.89 -36.47
C ARG A 148 37.68 44.66 -37.97
N LEU A 149 36.80 43.90 -38.61
CA LEU A 149 36.83 43.64 -40.06
C LEU A 149 36.23 44.79 -40.89
N GLY A 150 35.76 45.87 -40.25
CA GLY A 150 35.16 47.02 -40.91
C GLY A 150 33.71 46.80 -41.37
N TYR A 151 33.03 45.75 -40.89
CA TYR A 151 31.63 45.49 -41.19
C TYR A 151 30.71 46.10 -40.12
N HIS A 152 29.62 46.73 -40.55
CA HIS A 152 28.60 47.20 -39.62
C HIS A 152 27.84 46.01 -38.99
N PRO A 153 27.62 45.97 -37.66
CA PRO A 153 27.07 44.81 -36.95
C PRO A 153 25.68 44.34 -37.41
N LYS A 154 24.91 45.21 -38.07
CA LYS A 154 23.57 44.93 -38.60
C LYS A 154 23.53 44.72 -40.12
N ASP A 155 24.67 44.81 -40.81
CA ASP A 155 24.70 44.65 -42.26
C ASP A 155 24.63 43.16 -42.67
N PRO A 156 23.62 42.76 -43.47
CA PRO A 156 23.38 41.36 -43.80
C PRO A 156 24.51 40.75 -44.64
N ARG A 157 25.22 41.56 -45.44
CA ARG A 157 26.33 41.12 -46.30
C ARG A 157 27.59 40.77 -45.50
N GLY A 158 27.89 41.52 -44.43
CA GLY A 158 29.01 41.24 -43.53
C GLY A 158 28.76 39.99 -42.68
N LEU A 159 27.52 39.84 -42.18
CA LEU A 159 27.06 38.66 -41.45
C LEU A 159 27.15 37.37 -42.26
N GLN A 160 26.78 37.40 -43.55
CA GLN A 160 26.92 36.23 -44.43
C GLN A 160 28.39 35.83 -44.64
N LYS A 161 29.31 36.78 -44.79
CA LYS A 161 30.74 36.48 -44.94
C LYS A 161 31.35 35.86 -43.68
N LEU A 162 30.97 36.35 -42.49
CA LEU A 162 31.38 35.76 -41.21
C LEU A 162 30.84 34.34 -41.03
N LEU A 163 29.56 34.10 -41.35
CA LEU A 163 28.96 32.77 -41.32
C LEU A 163 29.61 31.80 -42.30
N GLN A 164 29.98 32.27 -43.50
CA GLN A 164 30.71 31.46 -44.48
C GLN A 164 32.13 31.12 -43.99
N ALA A 165 32.83 32.07 -43.37
CA ALA A 165 34.14 31.83 -42.76
C ALA A 165 34.08 30.82 -41.61
N GLU A 166 33.13 30.96 -40.67
CA GLU A 166 32.89 30.01 -39.58
C GLU A 166 32.58 28.60 -40.12
N ALA A 167 31.76 28.49 -41.19
CA ALA A 167 31.40 27.22 -41.79
C ALA A 167 32.59 26.52 -42.48
N LEU A 168 33.49 27.28 -43.11
CA LEU A 168 34.70 26.74 -43.74
C LEU A 168 35.71 26.25 -42.68
N GLU A 169 35.90 27.02 -41.62
CA GLU A 169 36.69 26.64 -40.44
C GLU A 169 36.17 25.35 -39.79
N ALA A 170 34.85 25.25 -39.58
CA ALA A 170 34.22 24.05 -39.02
C ALA A 170 34.39 22.81 -39.92
N LYS A 171 34.25 22.97 -41.24
CA LYS A 171 34.53 21.89 -42.21
C LYS A 171 36.00 21.46 -42.16
N LYS A 172 36.93 22.39 -42.06
CA LYS A 172 38.37 22.11 -41.96
C LYS A 172 38.70 21.36 -40.66
N LYS A 173 38.17 21.80 -39.51
CA LYS A 173 38.31 21.10 -38.21
C LYS A 173 37.74 19.69 -38.24
N LYS A 174 36.53 19.48 -38.81
CA LYS A 174 35.96 18.13 -38.97
C LYS A 174 36.83 17.21 -39.82
N ARG A 175 37.42 17.70 -40.92
CA ARG A 175 38.34 16.91 -41.77
C ARG A 175 39.61 16.54 -41.02
N MET A 176 40.17 17.44 -40.22
CA MET A 176 41.34 17.17 -39.39
C MET A 176 41.05 16.14 -38.29
N GLN A 177 39.91 16.26 -37.60
CA GLN A 177 39.48 15.26 -36.60
C GLN A 177 39.27 13.88 -37.21
N LYS A 178 38.66 13.80 -38.42
CA LYS A 178 38.45 12.53 -39.12
C LYS A 178 39.77 11.89 -39.58
N LYS A 179 40.78 12.69 -39.94
CA LYS A 179 42.13 12.20 -40.23
C LYS A 179 42.84 11.70 -38.98
N ALA A 180 42.71 12.41 -37.85
CA ALA A 180 43.31 12.02 -36.58
C ALA A 180 42.72 10.71 -36.01
N LEU A 181 41.43 10.46 -36.23
CA LEU A 181 40.75 9.21 -35.85
C LEU A 181 40.95 8.06 -36.84
N GLY A 182 41.46 8.33 -38.04
CA GLY A 182 41.75 7.32 -39.06
C GLY A 182 43.22 6.92 -39.15
N SER A 183 44.09 7.54 -38.34
CA SER A 183 45.53 7.26 -38.26
C SER A 183 45.92 6.54 -36.96
N SER A 184 44.95 5.93 -36.29
CA SER A 184 45.06 5.11 -35.08
C SER A 184 44.42 3.76 -35.36
#